data_AF-A0A7X5DX17-F1
#
_entry.id   AF-A0A7X5DX17-F1
#
_cell.length_a   1.000
_cell.length_b   1.000
_cell.length_c   1.000
_cell.angle_alpha   90.00
_cell.angle_beta   90.00
_cell.angle_gamma   90.00
#
_symmetry.space_group_name_H-M   'P 1'
#
loop_
_entity.id
_entity.type
_entity.pdbx_description
1 polymer ?
#
loop_
_entity_poly.entity_id
_entity_poly.type
_entity_poly.pdbx_seq_one_letter_code
_entity_poly.pdbx_strand_id
1 'polypeptide(L)'
;MRKVACKREARFRRNTIAFWLSDEEKVQVEARIILSGLPKGDYYRNAILGQEVKVTAGSYMSNRVAKVLEQILGHLKNGNIEDEKLLLELVKQLLEVEQNRNASAGNRSTSKTD
;
A
#
# COMPACT_ATOMS: atom_id res chain seq x y z
N MET A 1 34.88 18.56 6.00
CA MET A 1 34.34 18.31 7.36
C MET A 1 33.94 16.84 7.47
N ARG A 2 34.54 16.06 8.39
CA ARG A 2 34.08 14.69 8.67
C ARG A 2 32.77 14.77 9.45
N LYS A 3 31.65 14.31 8.89
CA LYS A 3 30.38 14.17 9.63
C LYS A 3 30.62 13.16 10.74
N VAL A 4 30.74 13.64 11.98
CA VAL A 4 30.78 12.78 13.16
C VAL A 4 29.42 12.07 13.23
N ALA A 5 29.42 10.74 13.21
CA ALA A 5 28.20 9.97 13.36
C ALA A 5 27.56 10.33 14.71
N CYS A 6 26.26 10.64 14.70
CA CYS A 6 25.51 10.99 15.90
C CYS A 6 25.65 9.88 16.95
N LYS A 7 26.02 10.26 18.19
CA LYS A 7 26.19 9.30 19.30
C LYS A 7 24.90 8.49 19.49
N ARG A 8 25.02 7.20 19.80
CA ARG A 8 23.88 6.28 19.87
C ARG A 8 22.80 6.74 20.85
N GLU A 9 23.22 7.36 21.94
CA GLU A 9 22.39 7.84 23.05
C GLU A 9 21.51 9.02 22.65
N ALA A 10 21.93 9.81 21.65
CA ALA A 10 21.20 10.97 21.16
C ALA A 10 20.10 10.62 20.14
N ARG A 11 19.93 9.33 19.79
CA ARG A 11 18.89 8.87 18.88
C ARG A 11 17.60 8.56 19.65
N PHE A 12 16.47 9.13 19.21
CA PHE A 12 15.15 8.79 19.74
C PHE A 12 14.86 7.27 19.68
N ARG A 13 15.31 6.61 18.60
CA ARG A 13 15.24 5.14 18.44
C ARG A 13 16.65 4.55 18.45
N ARG A 14 17.17 4.24 19.64
CA ARG A 14 18.55 3.75 19.87
C ARG A 14 18.74 2.23 19.87
N ASN A 15 17.65 1.47 19.86
CA ASN A 15 17.64 0.00 19.87
C ASN A 15 17.40 -0.55 18.46
N THR A 16 18.12 -1.62 18.10
CA THR A 16 18.01 -2.31 16.81
C THR A 16 17.38 -3.67 17.01
N ILE A 17 16.45 -4.04 16.12
CA ILE A 17 15.89 -5.39 16.01
C ILE A 17 16.28 -5.91 14.61
N ALA A 18 16.77 -7.14 14.54
CA ALA A 18 17.13 -7.80 13.29
C ALA A 18 16.61 -9.25 13.33
N PHE A 19 16.08 -9.70 12.21
CA PHE A 19 15.59 -11.06 12.00
C PHE A 19 15.87 -11.46 10.56
N TRP A 20 15.99 -12.77 10.33
CA TRP A 20 16.14 -13.35 9.00
C TRP A 20 14.77 -13.72 8.46
N LEU A 21 14.61 -13.63 7.14
CA LEU A 21 13.38 -13.99 6.41
C LEU A 21 13.77 -14.99 5.33
N SER A 22 12.85 -15.92 5.02
CA SER A 22 12.91 -16.64 3.74
C SER A 22 12.65 -15.68 2.58
N ASP A 23 12.92 -16.13 1.35
CA ASP A 23 12.64 -15.32 0.16
C ASP A 23 11.13 -15.05 0.00
N GLU A 24 10.29 -16.03 0.30
CA GLU A 24 8.83 -15.89 0.27
C GLU A 24 8.33 -14.88 1.32
N GLU A 25 8.83 -14.97 2.55
CA GLU A 25 8.45 -14.06 3.63
C GLU A 25 8.86 -12.62 3.30
N LYS A 26 10.05 -12.44 2.71
CA LYS A 26 10.54 -11.14 2.28
C LYS A 26 9.62 -10.52 1.23
N VAL A 27 9.19 -11.28 0.22
CA VAL A 27 8.28 -10.78 -0.83
C VAL A 27 6.95 -10.34 -0.22
N GLN A 28 6.38 -11.12 0.70
CA GLN A 28 5.12 -10.78 1.36
C GLN A 28 5.25 -9.51 2.21
N VAL A 29 6.34 -9.37 2.97
CA VAL A 29 6.60 -8.21 3.82
C VAL A 29 6.79 -6.95 2.96
N GLU A 30 7.57 -7.03 1.89
CA GLU A 30 7.79 -5.90 0.97
C GLU A 30 6.49 -5.46 0.30
N ALA A 31 5.66 -6.40 -0.14
CA ALA A 31 4.35 -6.10 -0.69
C ALA A 31 3.46 -5.35 0.32
N ARG A 32 3.42 -5.80 1.58
CA ARG A 32 2.64 -5.13 2.64
C ARG A 32 3.16 -3.73 2.97
N ILE A 33 4.48 -3.53 2.99
CA ILE A 33 5.09 -2.21 3.17
C ILE A 33 4.64 -1.27 2.05
N ILE A 34 4.75 -1.71 0.79
CA ILE A 34 4.34 -0.92 -0.37
C ILE A 34 2.86 -0.54 -0.29
N LEU A 35 2.00 -1.50 0.05
CA LEU A 35 0.55 -1.28 0.18
C LEU A 35 0.21 -0.32 1.33
N SER A 36 0.93 -0.40 2.46
CA SER A 36 0.70 0.48 3.60
C SER A 36 1.01 1.96 3.31
N GLY A 37 1.92 2.22 2.37
CA GLY A 37 2.46 3.55 2.10
C GLY A 37 3.38 4.09 3.21
N LEU A 38 3.71 3.28 4.22
CA LEU A 38 4.58 3.66 5.33
C LEU A 38 6.06 3.40 4.99
N PRO A 39 6.99 4.19 5.53
CA PRO A 39 8.41 3.84 5.52
C PRO A 39 8.65 2.49 6.22
N LYS A 40 9.61 1.68 5.73
CA LYS A 40 9.92 0.33 6.26
C LYS A 40 9.99 0.29 7.80
N GLY A 41 10.69 1.27 8.39
CA GLY A 41 10.87 1.34 9.85
C GLY A 41 9.58 1.63 10.63
N ASP A 42 8.66 2.42 10.07
CA ASP A 42 7.34 2.67 10.67
C ASP A 42 6.45 1.45 10.53
N TYR A 43 6.44 0.82 9.35
CA TYR A 43 5.69 -0.42 9.12
C TYR A 43 6.06 -1.51 10.14
N TYR A 44 7.35 -1.80 10.31
CA TYR A 44 7.79 -2.83 11.26
C TYR A 44 7.43 -2.49 12.70
N ARG A 45 7.56 -1.21 13.10
CA ARG A 45 7.18 -0.80 14.46
C ARG A 45 5.69 -0.99 14.70
N ASN A 46 4.86 -0.52 13.77
CA ASN A 46 3.42 -0.61 13.90
C ASN A 46 2.98 -2.08 13.92
N ALA A 47 3.52 -2.90 13.01
CA ALA A 47 3.22 -4.33 12.94
C ALA A 47 3.62 -5.09 14.21
N ILE A 48 4.83 -4.86 14.74
CA ILE A 48 5.33 -5.55 15.94
C ILE A 48 4.59 -5.09 17.21
N LEU A 49 4.22 -3.80 17.29
CA LEU A 49 3.49 -3.24 18.42
C LEU A 49 1.97 -3.51 18.35
N GLY A 50 1.49 -4.25 17.35
CA GLY A 50 0.06 -4.54 17.17
C GLY A 50 -0.78 -3.30 16.82
N GLN A 51 -0.15 -2.23 16.35
CA GLN A 51 -0.83 -1.01 15.93
C GLN A 51 -1.46 -1.20 14.55
N GLU A 52 -2.57 -0.51 14.30
CA GLU A 52 -3.28 -0.59 13.03
C GLU A 52 -2.40 -0.08 11.86
N VAL A 53 -2.16 -0.94 10.88
CA VAL A 53 -1.48 -0.57 9.63
C VAL A 53 -2.55 -0.40 8.54
N LYS A 54 -3.02 0.84 8.35
CA LYS A 54 -3.98 1.16 7.29
C LYS A 54 -3.31 1.18 5.93
N VAL A 55 -3.96 0.58 4.94
CA VAL A 55 -3.60 0.73 3.52
C VAL A 55 -3.95 2.15 3.12
N THR A 56 -2.95 3.04 3.13
CA THR A 56 -3.13 4.40 2.62
C THR A 56 -2.86 4.35 1.13
N ALA A 57 -3.92 4.37 0.31
CA ALA A 57 -3.80 4.56 -1.12
C ALA A 57 -3.32 5.98 -1.42
N GLY A 58 -2.03 6.23 -1.20
CA GLY A 58 -1.38 7.48 -1.55
C GLY A 58 -1.15 7.59 -3.07
N SER A 59 -0.58 8.72 -3.47
CA SER A 59 -0.25 9.06 -4.87
C SER A 59 0.43 7.93 -5.66
N TYR A 60 1.18 7.03 -5.00
CA TYR A 60 1.81 5.89 -5.67
C TYR A 60 0.84 4.96 -6.40
N MET A 61 -0.27 4.58 -5.76
CA MET A 61 -1.27 3.69 -6.38
C MET A 61 -2.04 4.44 -7.46
N SER A 62 -2.41 5.69 -7.20
CA SER A 62 -3.07 6.56 -8.20
C SER A 62 -2.19 6.77 -9.43
N ASN A 63 -0.88 6.98 -9.26
CA ASN A 63 0.07 7.16 -10.35
C ASN A 63 0.29 5.86 -11.14
N ARG A 64 0.33 4.69 -10.47
CA ARG A 64 0.42 3.40 -11.16
C ARG A 64 -0.83 3.13 -12.00
N VAL A 65 -2.01 3.40 -11.44
CA VAL A 65 -3.27 3.27 -12.17
C VAL A 65 -3.30 4.24 -13.35
N ALA A 66 -2.95 5.52 -13.13
CA ALA A 66 -2.88 6.52 -14.19
C ALA A 66 -1.95 6.10 -15.35
N LYS A 67 -0.75 5.58 -15.03
CA LYS A 67 0.21 5.12 -16.05
C LYS A 67 -0.31 3.94 -16.87
N VAL A 68 -0.99 2.99 -16.24
CA VAL A 68 -1.61 1.86 -16.95
C VAL A 68 -2.74 2.37 -17.86
N LEU A 69 -3.56 3.31 -17.38
CA LEU A 69 -4.61 3.93 -18.20
C LEU A 69 -4.04 4.71 -19.39
N GLU A 70 -2.92 5.42 -19.23
CA GLU A 70 -2.22 6.09 -20.34
C GLU A 70 -1.73 5.10 -21.40
N GLN A 71 -1.17 3.96 -20.99
CA GLN A 71 -0.72 2.91 -21.91
C GLN A 71 -1.89 2.32 -22.70
N ILE A 72 -3.01 2.03 -22.02
CA ILE A 72 -4.21 1.51 -22.67
C ILE A 72 -4.78 2.54 -23.65
N LEU A 73 -4.82 3.83 -23.28
CA LEU A 73 -5.27 4.90 -24.17
C LEU A 73 -4.39 5.02 -25.42
N GLY A 74 -3.06 4.85 -25.27
CA GLY A 74 -2.13 4.80 -26.38
C GLY A 74 -2.39 3.64 -27.33
N HIS A 75 -2.74 2.47 -26.81
CA HIS A 75 -3.05 1.29 -27.60
C HIS A 75 -4.42 1.38 -28.30
N LEU A 76 -5.43 1.96 -27.64
CA LEU A 76 -6.74 2.24 -28.26
C LEU A 76 -6.62 3.20 -29.45
N LYS A 77 -5.79 4.25 -29.32
CA LYS A 77 -5.51 5.17 -30.43
C LYS A 77 -4.88 4.49 -31.65
N ASN A 78 -4.21 3.35 -31.43
CA ASN A 78 -3.58 2.56 -32.48
C ASN A 78 -4.51 1.46 -33.04
N GLY A 79 -5.77 1.38 -32.58
CA GLY A 79 -6.78 0.44 -33.10
C GLY A 79 -6.64 -1.01 -32.63
N ASN A 80 -6.00 -1.25 -31.47
CA ASN A 80 -5.83 -2.61 -30.94
C ASN A 80 -7.08 -3.08 -30.17
N ILE A 81 -7.87 -3.98 -30.78
CA ILE A 81 -9.19 -4.42 -30.32
C ILE A 81 -9.13 -5.31 -29.05
N GLU A 82 -8.02 -6.00 -28.81
CA GLU A 82 -7.86 -6.87 -27.64
C GLU A 82 -7.66 -6.07 -26.33
N ASP A 83 -7.05 -4.88 -26.42
CA ASP A 83 -6.86 -3.99 -25.27
C ASP A 83 -8.16 -3.29 -24.86
N GLU A 84 -9.11 -3.12 -25.79
CA GLU A 84 -10.45 -2.59 -25.48
C GLU A 84 -11.26 -3.54 -24.57
N LYS A 85 -11.16 -4.85 -24.80
CA LYS A 85 -11.80 -5.85 -23.92
C LYS A 85 -11.20 -5.85 -22.53
N LEU A 86 -9.87 -5.76 -22.43
CA LEU A 86 -9.15 -5.66 -21.15
C LEU A 86 -9.54 -4.39 -20.39
N LEU A 87 -9.71 -3.26 -21.10
CA LEU A 87 -10.16 -2.00 -20.50
C LEU A 87 -11.59 -2.13 -19.95
N LEU A 88 -12.51 -2.74 -20.71
CA LEU A 88 -13.90 -2.96 -20.29
C LEU A 88 -13.99 -3.83 -19.04
N GLU A 89 -13.18 -4.89 -18.98
CA GLU A 89 -13.09 -5.77 -17.81
C GLU A 89 -12.54 -5.03 -16.58
N LEU A 90 -11.49 -4.22 -16.75
CA LEU A 90 -10.93 -3.40 -15.67
C LEU A 90 -11.95 -2.38 -15.14
N VAL A 91 -12.67 -1.69 -16.02
CA VAL A 91 -13.70 -0.72 -15.64
C VAL A 91 -14.85 -1.41 -14.89
N LYS A 92 -15.28 -2.59 -15.32
CA LYS A 92 -16.28 -3.39 -14.58
C LYS A 92 -15.81 -3.74 -13.18
N GLN A 93 -14.60 -4.26 -13.03
CA GLN A 93 -14.03 -4.62 -11.73
C GLN A 93 -13.91 -3.40 -10.80
N LEU A 94 -13.53 -2.24 -11.32
CA LEU A 94 -13.48 -0.99 -10.55
C LEU A 94 -14.88 -0.54 -10.09
N LEU A 95 -15.89 -0.65 -10.95
CA LEU A 95 -17.27 -0.33 -10.60
C LEU A 95 -17.82 -1.26 -9.50
N GLU A 96 -17.52 -2.55 -9.57
CA GLU A 96 -17.90 -3.53 -8.54
C GLU A 96 -17.25 -3.22 -7.19
N VAL A 97 -15.99 -2.78 -7.18
CA VAL A 97 -15.30 -2.37 -5.95
C VAL A 97 -15.95 -1.13 -5.32
N GLU A 98 -16.39 -0.15 -6.10
CA GLU A 98 -17.13 1.01 -5.57
C GLU A 98 -18.48 0.63 -4.97
N GLN A 99 -19.23 -0.26 -5.63
CA GLN A 99 -20.54 -0.72 -5.14
C GLN A 99 -20.43 -1.49 -3.81
N ASN A 100 -19.36 -2.27 -3.64
CA ASN A 100 -19.09 -3.03 -2.40
C ASN A 100 -18.63 -2.15 -1.22
N ARG A 101 -18.03 -0.97 -1.48
CA ARG A 101 -17.68 -0.01 -0.40
C ARG A 101 -18.91 0.64 0.22
N ASN A 102 -19.94 0.91 -0.58
CA ASN A 102 -21.17 1.54 -0.12
C ASN A 102 -22.07 0.58 0.70
N ALA A 103 -21.81 -0.73 0.65
CA ALA A 103 -22.50 -1.72 1.48
C ALA A 103 -21.89 -1.91 2.89
N SER A 104 -20.63 -1.49 3.09
CA SER A 104 -19.89 -1.75 4.35
C SER A 104 -19.78 -0.54 5.30
N ALA A 105 -20.39 0.60 4.96
CA ALA A 105 -20.49 1.76 5.85
C ALA A 105 -21.65 1.67 6.87
N GLY A 106 -22.20 0.48 7.08
CA GLY A 106 -23.19 0.19 8.11
C GLY A 106 -22.58 -0.64 9.23
N ASN A 107 -22.47 -0.03 10.41
CA ASN A 107 -22.53 -0.67 11.72
C ASN A 107 -21.20 -1.15 12.33
N ARG A 108 -20.63 -0.32 13.21
CA ARG A 108 -20.32 -0.77 14.57
C ARG A 108 -20.39 0.38 15.56
N SER A 109 -21.58 0.52 16.14
CA SER A 109 -21.86 1.22 17.38
C SER A 109 -20.77 0.95 18.42
N THR A 110 -20.12 2.00 18.90
CA THR A 110 -19.29 1.97 20.10
C THR A 110 -20.21 1.84 21.32
N SER A 111 -20.58 0.60 21.66
CA SER A 111 -21.10 0.32 23.00
C SER A 111 -19.94 0.45 23.98
N LYS A 112 -19.87 1.60 24.66
CA LYS A 112 -19.23 1.72 25.97
C LYS A 112 -19.93 0.74 26.91
N THR A 113 -19.16 -0.05 27.64
CA THR A 113 -19.61 -0.67 28.88
C THR A 113 -18.45 -0.63 29.88
N ASP A 114 -18.73 0.06 30.98
CA ASP A 114 -18.19 0.02 32.35
C ASP A 114 -16.68 0.00 32.61
#